data_AF-A0A0F9L9S6-F1
#
_entry.id   AF-A0A0F9L9S6-F1
#
_cell.length_a   1.000
_cell.length_b   1.000
_cell.length_c   1.000
_cell.angle_alpha   90.00
_cell.angle_beta   90.00
_cell.angle_gamma   90.00
#
_symmetry.space_group_name_H-M   'P 1'
#
loop_
_entity.id
_entity.type
_entity.pdbx_description
1 polymer ?
#
loop_
_entity_poly.entity_id
_entity_poly.type
_entity_poly.pdbx_seq_one_letter_code
_entity_poly.pdbx_strand_id
1 'polypeptide(L)'
;MTGRSLYGHFINEWNEKIYRNEDGSEVEGTLGADEFWDEFQIKSWPKFRDACVSHIPGKWAEDVREFLTRVRDELGDKVQFAQISVPEGWIDFAIGQPHVDILPLEQITQAAEHRFKQGDRNILQYGMQQGSANFRTTLSQFLSKKYSLAVDPDHLLITAGISQALDQICSLHTKPGDTVIVEEPSYFLALRIFTDHKLKIVGTPIDENGLIM
;
A
#
# COMPACT_ATOMS: atom_id res chain seq x y z
N MET A 1 -3.54 33.60 9.27
CA MET A 1 -4.54 32.52 9.40
C MET A 1 -4.00 31.34 8.62
N THR A 2 -3.44 30.37 9.34
CA THR A 2 -2.66 29.25 8.80
C THR A 2 -3.62 28.13 8.37
N GLY A 3 -3.72 27.91 7.07
CA GLY A 3 -4.43 26.75 6.50
C GLY A 3 -3.60 25.48 6.66
N ARG A 4 -3.74 24.78 7.79
CA ARG A 4 -3.42 23.35 7.84
C ARG A 4 -4.48 22.63 7.00
N SER A 5 -4.05 21.80 6.03
CA SER A 5 -5.00 20.96 5.29
C SER A 5 -5.68 20.00 6.26
N LEU A 6 -7.01 19.89 6.17
CA LEU A 6 -7.81 18.93 6.96
C LEU A 6 -7.27 17.49 6.84
N TYR A 7 -6.62 17.18 5.72
CA TYR A 7 -6.00 15.89 5.43
C TYR A 7 -4.85 15.54 6.39
N GLY A 8 -3.95 16.50 6.67
CA GLY A 8 -2.83 16.28 7.59
C GLY A 8 -3.26 16.13 9.05
N HIS A 9 -4.34 16.79 9.46
CA HIS A 9 -4.88 16.66 10.81
C HIS A 9 -5.56 15.30 11.00
N PHE A 10 -6.30 14.84 9.99
CA PHE A 10 -7.02 13.57 10.03
C PHE A 10 -6.06 12.37 10.12
N ILE A 11 -4.99 12.35 9.32
CA ILE A 11 -4.00 11.25 9.35
C ILE A 11 -3.22 11.20 10.68
N ASN A 12 -2.88 12.36 11.24
CA ASN A 12 -2.13 12.43 12.50
C ASN A 12 -2.97 11.96 13.70
N GLU A 13 -4.25 12.35 13.80
CA GLU A 13 -5.15 11.83 14.85
C GLU A 13 -5.43 10.33 14.70
N TRP A 14 -5.45 9.81 13.46
CA TRP A 14 -5.72 8.41 13.18
C TRP A 14 -4.52 7.50 13.53
N ASN A 15 -3.30 7.96 13.24
CA ASN A 15 -2.08 7.22 13.58
C ASN A 15 -1.87 7.11 15.10
N GLU A 16 -2.18 8.14 15.89
CA GLU A 16 -2.00 8.07 17.36
C GLU A 16 -2.90 7.03 18.05
N LYS A 17 -4.06 6.71 17.47
CA LYS A 17 -5.07 5.81 18.09
C LYS A 17 -4.91 4.34 17.69
N ILE A 18 -4.26 4.04 16.57
CA ILE A 18 -4.05 2.65 16.12
C ILE A 18 -3.00 1.92 16.97
N TYR A 19 -2.04 2.65 17.54
CA TYR A 19 -0.92 2.04 18.28
C TYR A 19 -1.15 1.92 19.79
N ARG A 20 -2.36 2.18 20.29
CA ARG A 20 -2.69 2.07 21.72
C ARG A 20 -4.04 1.38 21.94
N ASN A 21 -4.09 0.47 22.90
CA ASN A 21 -5.33 -0.03 23.49
C ASN A 21 -6.10 1.13 24.17
N GLU A 22 -7.39 0.95 24.47
CA GLU A 22 -8.23 1.97 25.13
C GLU A 22 -7.69 2.41 26.51
N ASP A 23 -6.80 1.62 27.12
CA ASP A 23 -6.11 1.93 28.37
C ASP A 23 -4.74 2.63 28.19
N GLY A 24 -4.31 2.86 26.94
CA GLY A 24 -3.07 3.54 26.60
C GLY A 24 -1.83 2.64 26.44
N SER A 25 -1.96 1.31 26.54
CA SER A 25 -0.86 0.35 26.33
C SER A 25 -0.64 0.00 24.85
N GLU A 26 0.59 -0.37 24.44
CA GLU A 26 0.91 -0.78 23.06
C GLU A 26 0.32 -2.16 22.69
N VAL A 27 -0.10 -2.34 21.44
CA VAL A 27 -0.71 -3.60 20.95
C VAL A 27 0.40 -4.63 20.63
N GLU A 28 0.51 -5.70 21.41
CA GLU A 28 1.38 -6.85 21.09
C GLU A 28 0.62 -7.90 20.24
N GLY A 29 1.17 -8.25 19.07
CA GLY A 29 0.76 -9.44 18.31
C GLY A 29 0.93 -9.29 16.80
N THR A 30 1.81 -10.09 16.21
CA THR A 30 1.96 -10.25 14.74
C THR A 30 0.94 -11.28 14.24
N LEU A 31 -0.15 -10.83 13.62
CA LEU A 31 -0.98 -11.67 12.76
C LEU A 31 -0.48 -11.55 11.31
N GLY A 32 -0.30 -12.67 10.63
CA GLY A 32 0.09 -12.69 9.21
C GLY A 32 -0.98 -12.02 8.35
N ALA A 33 -0.55 -11.38 7.26
CA ALA A 33 -1.40 -10.56 6.40
C ALA A 33 -2.65 -11.29 5.87
N ASP A 34 -2.58 -12.62 5.69
CA ASP A 34 -3.70 -13.43 5.20
C ASP A 34 -4.69 -13.81 6.31
N GLU A 35 -4.22 -14.08 7.54
CA GLU A 35 -5.09 -14.35 8.71
C GLU A 35 -5.83 -13.08 9.19
N PHE A 36 -5.24 -11.90 8.95
CA PHE A 36 -5.82 -10.62 9.31
C PHE A 36 -7.11 -10.32 8.51
N TRP A 37 -7.15 -10.59 7.21
CA TRP A 37 -8.33 -10.28 6.38
C TRP A 37 -9.52 -11.17 6.70
N ASP A 38 -9.28 -12.45 6.97
CA ASP A 38 -10.32 -13.40 7.35
C ASP A 38 -10.91 -13.10 8.75
N GLU A 39 -10.08 -12.68 9.72
CA GLU A 39 -10.59 -12.26 11.05
C GLU A 39 -11.24 -10.86 11.04
N PHE A 40 -10.73 -9.92 10.24
CA PHE A 40 -11.28 -8.56 10.15
C PHE A 40 -12.69 -8.55 9.55
N GLN A 41 -12.94 -9.36 8.52
CA GLN A 41 -14.22 -9.41 7.82
C GLN A 41 -15.34 -10.09 8.61
N ILE A 42 -15.03 -11.14 9.37
CA ILE A 42 -16.06 -11.98 10.00
C ILE A 42 -16.38 -11.55 11.43
N LYS A 43 -15.37 -11.19 12.24
CA LYS A 43 -15.56 -10.93 13.68
C LYS A 43 -15.52 -9.45 14.05
N SER A 44 -14.77 -8.64 13.30
CA SER A 44 -14.46 -7.26 13.68
C SER A 44 -15.30 -6.22 12.94
N TRP A 45 -15.97 -6.56 11.84
CA TRP A 45 -16.83 -5.65 11.09
C TRP A 45 -17.94 -4.97 11.92
N PRO A 46 -18.69 -5.67 12.81
CA PRO A 46 -19.66 -5.02 13.68
C PRO A 46 -19.00 -3.99 14.61
N LYS A 47 -17.80 -4.28 15.13
CA LYS A 47 -17.04 -3.38 16.01
C LYS A 47 -16.47 -2.18 15.25
N PHE A 48 -15.95 -2.39 14.04
CA PHE A 48 -15.48 -1.33 13.14
C PHE A 48 -16.61 -0.37 12.75
N ARG A 49 -17.76 -0.92 12.31
CA ARG A 49 -18.97 -0.14 12.02
C ARG A 49 -19.42 0.68 13.23
N ASP A 50 -19.47 0.07 14.41
CA ASP A 50 -19.97 0.75 15.61
C ASP A 50 -18.96 1.82 16.11
N ALA A 51 -17.65 1.59 15.93
CA ALA A 51 -16.58 2.54 16.24
C ALA A 51 -16.52 3.75 15.29
N CYS A 52 -16.79 3.54 13.99
CA CYS A 52 -16.86 4.63 13.00
C CYS A 52 -18.03 5.58 13.27
N VAL A 53 -19.09 5.10 13.92
CA VAL A 53 -20.35 5.83 14.07
C VAL A 53 -20.55 6.37 15.49
N SER A 54 -19.85 5.83 16.49
CA SER A 54 -20.05 6.16 17.91
C SER A 54 -19.77 7.62 18.28
N HIS A 55 -19.05 8.36 17.44
CA HIS A 55 -18.68 9.76 17.67
C HIS A 55 -19.42 10.76 16.76
N ILE A 56 -20.37 10.29 15.94
CA ILE A 56 -21.12 11.10 14.98
C ILE A 56 -22.53 11.36 15.53
N PRO A 57 -22.92 12.60 15.85
CA PRO A 57 -24.24 12.87 16.43
C PRO A 57 -25.36 12.97 15.36
N GLY A 58 -26.55 12.48 15.71
CA GLY A 58 -27.79 12.70 14.97
C GLY A 58 -27.93 11.93 13.67
N LYS A 59 -28.73 12.46 12.73
CA LYS A 59 -29.12 11.83 11.45
C LYS A 59 -27.92 11.32 10.61
N TRP A 60 -26.76 11.97 10.76
CA TRP A 60 -25.51 11.57 10.10
C TRP A 60 -25.01 10.19 10.53
N ALA A 61 -25.19 9.80 11.79
CA ALA A 61 -24.82 8.45 12.23
C ALA A 61 -25.72 7.36 11.62
N GLU A 62 -26.98 7.67 11.36
CA GLU A 62 -27.91 6.76 10.70
C GLU A 62 -27.58 6.64 9.21
N ASP A 63 -27.34 7.76 8.53
CA ASP A 63 -26.95 7.79 7.12
C ASP A 63 -25.62 7.03 6.87
N VAL A 64 -24.63 7.16 7.77
CA VAL A 64 -23.36 6.43 7.69
C VAL A 64 -23.55 4.94 8.00
N ARG A 65 -24.40 4.56 8.97
CA ARG A 65 -24.72 3.13 9.21
C ARG A 65 -25.40 2.51 8.00
N GLU A 66 -26.33 3.22 7.39
CA GLU A 66 -27.06 2.77 6.21
C GLU A 66 -26.13 2.63 5.00
N PHE A 67 -25.22 3.60 4.80
CA PHE A 67 -24.15 3.53 3.80
C PHE A 67 -23.24 2.32 4.01
N LEU A 68 -22.69 2.12 5.21
CA LEU A 68 -21.80 1.00 5.50
C LEU A 68 -22.49 -0.37 5.39
N THR A 69 -23.79 -0.42 5.71
CA THR A 69 -24.62 -1.62 5.54
C THR A 69 -24.87 -1.91 4.06
N ARG A 70 -25.17 -0.89 3.25
CA ARG A 70 -25.28 -1.01 1.79
C ARG A 70 -23.96 -1.42 1.14
N VAL A 71 -22.84 -0.84 1.56
CA VAL A 71 -21.51 -1.21 1.04
C VAL A 71 -21.25 -2.70 1.27
N ARG A 72 -21.57 -3.26 2.45
CA ARG A 72 -21.48 -4.71 2.68
C ARG A 72 -22.39 -5.51 1.74
N ASP A 73 -23.65 -5.09 1.59
CA ASP A 73 -24.65 -5.85 0.83
C ASP A 73 -24.44 -5.74 -0.70
N GLU A 74 -23.87 -4.63 -1.18
CA GLU A 74 -23.49 -4.40 -2.59
C GLU A 74 -22.18 -5.10 -2.97
N LEU A 75 -21.28 -5.35 -2.00
CA LEU A 75 -19.96 -5.98 -2.19
C LEU A 75 -19.95 -7.52 -2.17
N GLY A 76 -21.10 -8.21 -2.12
CA GLY A 76 -21.15 -9.69 -2.07
C GLY A 76 -20.34 -10.38 -3.17
N ASP A 77 -19.75 -11.57 -2.87
CA ASP A 77 -19.02 -12.58 -3.69
C ASP A 77 -18.17 -12.17 -4.90
N LYS A 78 -18.06 -10.88 -5.24
CA LYS A 78 -17.23 -10.37 -6.32
C LYS A 78 -15.81 -10.26 -5.80
N VAL A 79 -14.86 -10.65 -6.66
CA VAL A 79 -13.42 -10.57 -6.43
C VAL A 79 -13.10 -9.25 -5.72
N GLN A 80 -12.72 -9.36 -4.45
CA GLN A 80 -12.39 -8.20 -3.65
C GLN A 80 -11.02 -7.72 -4.09
N PHE A 81 -11.01 -6.68 -4.90
CA PHE A 81 -9.80 -5.90 -5.09
C PHE A 81 -9.56 -5.12 -3.80
N ALA A 82 -8.30 -4.92 -3.40
CA ALA A 82 -7.94 -3.92 -2.38
C ALA A 82 -8.29 -2.47 -2.82
N GLN A 83 -8.91 -2.33 -4.00
CA GLN A 83 -9.27 -1.12 -4.68
C GLN A 83 -10.74 -0.78 -4.35
N ILE A 84 -10.96 0.45 -3.90
CA ILE A 84 -12.28 0.97 -3.61
C ILE A 84 -13.08 1.05 -4.92
N SER A 85 -14.20 0.33 -4.97
CA SER A 85 -15.25 0.58 -5.96
C SER A 85 -15.87 1.94 -5.64
N VAL A 86 -15.56 2.97 -6.43
CA VAL A 86 -16.19 4.30 -6.30
C VAL A 86 -17.66 4.16 -6.66
N PRO A 87 -18.61 4.46 -5.74
CA PRO A 87 -20.04 4.33 -6.02
C PRO A 87 -20.46 5.20 -7.21
N GLU A 88 -21.51 4.79 -7.90
CA GLU A 88 -22.03 5.56 -9.03
C GLU A 88 -22.41 6.99 -8.60
N GLY A 89 -22.00 7.98 -9.39
CA GLY A 89 -22.21 9.40 -9.12
C GLY A 89 -21.20 10.04 -8.17
N TRP A 90 -20.22 9.29 -7.66
CA TRP A 90 -19.15 9.83 -6.82
C TRP A 90 -17.93 10.21 -7.64
N ILE A 91 -17.24 11.26 -7.19
CA ILE A 91 -15.93 11.65 -7.70
C ILE A 91 -14.95 11.48 -6.55
N ASP A 92 -14.03 10.53 -6.69
CA ASP A 92 -13.03 10.21 -5.67
C ASP A 92 -11.65 10.77 -6.08
N PHE A 93 -11.11 11.67 -5.25
CA PHE A 93 -9.78 12.26 -5.42
C PHE A 93 -8.73 11.65 -4.48
N ALA A 94 -9.09 10.67 -3.66
CA ALA A 94 -8.22 10.05 -2.66
C ALA A 94 -7.41 8.86 -3.21
N ILE A 95 -7.87 8.25 -4.30
CA ILE A 95 -7.25 7.05 -4.88
C ILE A 95 -6.05 7.44 -5.76
N GLY A 96 -4.86 6.96 -5.40
CA GLY A 96 -3.60 7.21 -6.13
C GLY A 96 -3.24 6.19 -7.22
N GLN A 97 -4.17 5.31 -7.60
CA GLN A 97 -3.90 4.22 -8.54
C GLN A 97 -4.36 4.55 -9.97
N PRO A 98 -3.76 3.91 -11.00
CA PRO A 98 -4.23 4.03 -12.38
C PRO A 98 -5.70 3.63 -12.55
N HIS A 99 -6.43 4.33 -13.42
CA HIS A 99 -7.77 3.91 -13.85
C HIS A 99 -7.69 2.61 -14.66
N VAL A 100 -8.70 1.74 -14.56
CA VAL A 100 -8.70 0.43 -15.26
C VAL A 100 -8.60 0.56 -16.78
N ASP A 101 -9.18 1.61 -17.35
CA ASP A 101 -9.19 1.84 -18.81
C ASP A 101 -7.81 2.11 -19.41
N ILE A 102 -6.83 2.53 -18.61
CA ILE A 102 -5.45 2.74 -19.09
C ILE A 102 -4.57 1.51 -18.92
N LEU A 103 -5.10 0.42 -18.34
CA LEU A 103 -4.36 -0.81 -18.18
C LEU A 103 -4.26 -1.56 -19.53
N PRO A 104 -3.05 -1.94 -19.97
CA PRO A 104 -2.81 -2.43 -21.33
C PRO A 104 -3.15 -3.93 -21.47
N LEU A 105 -4.44 -4.28 -21.34
CA LEU A 105 -4.89 -5.67 -21.33
C LEU A 105 -4.46 -6.42 -22.59
N GLU A 106 -4.69 -5.83 -23.76
CA GLU A 106 -4.35 -6.45 -25.04
C GLU A 106 -2.85 -6.74 -25.17
N GLN A 107 -2.01 -5.77 -24.80
CA GLN A 107 -0.55 -5.91 -24.88
C GLN A 107 -0.05 -6.99 -23.91
N ILE A 108 -0.61 -7.06 -22.71
CA ILE A 108 -0.28 -8.10 -21.72
C ILE A 108 -0.69 -9.48 -22.27
N THR A 109 -1.88 -9.61 -22.84
CA THR A 109 -2.35 -10.86 -23.47
C THR A 109 -1.41 -11.29 -24.60
N GLN A 110 -1.08 -10.39 -25.52
CA GLN A 110 -0.17 -10.68 -26.64
C GLN A 110 1.23 -11.12 -26.15
N ALA A 111 1.77 -10.45 -25.13
CA ALA A 111 3.07 -10.79 -24.54
C ALA A 111 3.06 -12.18 -23.87
N ALA A 112 2.00 -12.48 -23.12
CA ALA A 112 1.82 -13.79 -22.48
C ALA A 112 1.70 -14.92 -23.51
N GLU A 113 0.85 -14.74 -24.53
CA GLU A 113 0.73 -15.69 -25.63
C GLU A 113 2.04 -15.91 -26.37
N HIS A 114 2.74 -14.81 -26.70
CA HIS A 114 4.04 -14.90 -27.35
C HIS A 114 5.00 -15.75 -26.54
N ARG A 115 5.07 -15.53 -25.21
CA ARG A 115 5.95 -16.30 -24.33
C ARG A 115 5.55 -17.77 -24.27
N PHE A 116 4.26 -18.08 -24.12
CA PHE A 116 3.78 -19.46 -24.07
C PHE A 116 3.99 -20.24 -25.37
N LYS A 117 3.84 -19.57 -26.52
CA LYS A 117 4.09 -20.18 -27.85
C LYS A 117 5.55 -20.60 -28.07
N GLN A 118 6.50 -20.11 -27.26
CA GLN A 118 7.90 -20.56 -27.33
C GLN A 118 8.11 -21.99 -26.79
N GLY A 119 7.13 -22.59 -26.12
CA GLY A 119 7.17 -24.01 -25.70
C GLY A 119 8.15 -24.33 -24.56
N ASP A 120 8.78 -23.32 -23.97
CA ASP A 120 9.72 -23.48 -22.85
C ASP A 120 8.96 -23.69 -21.54
N ARG A 121 8.90 -24.94 -21.08
CA ARG A 121 8.21 -25.32 -19.84
C ARG A 121 8.90 -24.77 -18.58
N ASN A 122 10.17 -24.36 -18.65
CA ASN A 122 10.90 -23.86 -17.49
C ASN A 122 10.34 -22.54 -16.94
N ILE A 123 9.52 -21.83 -17.72
CA ILE A 123 8.80 -20.62 -17.24
C ILE A 123 7.85 -20.90 -16.08
N LEU A 124 7.45 -22.17 -15.89
CA LEU A 124 6.56 -22.61 -14.81
C LEU A 124 7.33 -23.14 -13.58
N GLN A 125 8.66 -23.15 -13.65
CA GLN A 125 9.52 -23.56 -12.53
C GLN A 125 9.88 -22.36 -11.65
N TYR A 126 10.41 -22.65 -10.46
CA TYR A 126 10.97 -21.62 -9.59
C TYR A 126 12.05 -20.82 -10.33
N GLY A 127 11.94 -19.49 -10.26
CA GLY A 127 12.87 -18.57 -10.87
C GLY A 127 14.14 -18.34 -10.03
N MET A 128 15.05 -17.55 -10.59
CA MET A 128 16.21 -17.03 -9.85
C MET A 128 15.76 -16.05 -8.76
N GLN A 129 16.46 -16.04 -7.63
CA GLN A 129 16.15 -15.17 -6.48
C GLN A 129 16.10 -13.67 -6.85
N GLN A 130 16.97 -13.23 -7.77
CA GLN A 130 16.99 -11.84 -8.24
C GLN A 130 15.87 -11.50 -9.24
N GLY A 131 15.11 -12.49 -9.69
CA GLY A 131 14.18 -12.38 -10.82
C GLY A 131 14.81 -12.75 -12.16
N SER A 132 13.97 -12.77 -13.20
CA SER A 132 14.34 -13.17 -14.56
C SER A 132 15.51 -12.35 -15.12
N ALA A 133 16.60 -13.01 -15.51
CA ALA A 133 17.77 -12.36 -16.10
C ALA A 133 17.43 -11.59 -17.38
N ASN A 134 16.62 -12.19 -18.28
CA ASN A 134 16.16 -11.53 -19.51
C ASN A 134 15.39 -10.24 -19.21
N PHE A 135 14.57 -10.25 -18.15
CA PHE A 135 13.84 -9.06 -17.74
C PHE A 135 14.78 -8.01 -17.14
N ARG A 136 15.72 -8.41 -16.26
CA ARG A 136 16.72 -7.49 -15.71
C ARG A 136 17.56 -6.82 -16.80
N THR A 137 18.02 -7.56 -17.82
CA THR A 137 18.74 -6.98 -18.98
C THR A 137 17.91 -5.99 -19.76
N THR A 138 16.64 -6.31 -20.03
CA THR A 138 15.74 -5.40 -20.76
C THR A 138 15.43 -4.15 -19.94
N LEU A 139 15.18 -4.33 -18.64
CA LEU A 139 14.92 -3.25 -17.70
C LEU A 139 16.13 -2.33 -17.55
N SER A 140 17.34 -2.87 -17.46
CA SER A 140 18.56 -2.07 -17.35
C SER A 140 18.78 -1.19 -18.58
N GLN A 141 18.51 -1.70 -19.79
CA GLN A 141 18.56 -0.91 -21.03
C GLN A 141 17.50 0.20 -21.04
N PHE A 142 16.27 -0.11 -20.63
CA PHE A 142 15.18 0.86 -20.52
C PHE A 142 15.54 1.99 -19.55
N LEU A 143 15.98 1.64 -18.33
CA LEU A 143 16.38 2.60 -17.31
C LEU A 143 17.58 3.43 -17.75
N SER A 144 18.57 2.79 -18.38
CA SER A 144 19.77 3.49 -18.85
C SER A 144 19.44 4.55 -19.89
N LYS A 145 18.54 4.21 -20.82
CA LYS A 145 18.04 5.17 -21.80
C LYS A 145 17.19 6.27 -21.16
N LYS A 146 16.32 5.90 -20.21
CA LYS A 146 15.36 6.83 -19.59
C LYS A 146 16.03 7.88 -18.70
N TYR A 147 17.05 7.47 -17.95
CA TYR A 147 17.73 8.32 -16.96
C TYR A 147 19.12 8.77 -17.40
N SER A 148 19.57 8.38 -18.60
CA SER A 148 20.90 8.70 -19.12
C SER A 148 22.05 8.30 -18.17
N LEU A 149 21.87 7.17 -17.48
CA LEU A 149 22.81 6.63 -16.50
C LEU A 149 23.02 5.14 -16.80
N ALA A 150 24.26 4.65 -16.84
CA ALA A 150 24.50 3.22 -17.05
C ALA A 150 23.95 2.39 -15.87
N VAL A 151 22.99 1.51 -16.14
CA VAL A 151 22.43 0.57 -15.17
C VAL A 151 22.94 -0.83 -15.47
N ASP A 152 23.63 -1.43 -14.51
CA ASP A 152 24.05 -2.83 -14.58
C ASP A 152 22.88 -3.75 -14.23
N PRO A 153 22.48 -4.71 -15.10
CA PRO A 153 21.41 -5.65 -14.78
C PRO A 153 21.68 -6.49 -13.53
N ASP A 154 22.93 -6.72 -13.13
CA ASP A 154 23.28 -7.51 -11.94
C ASP A 154 23.08 -6.75 -10.63
N HIS A 155 22.88 -5.42 -10.71
CA HIS A 155 22.46 -4.58 -9.58
C HIS A 155 20.93 -4.44 -9.47
N LEU A 156 20.15 -5.14 -10.31
CA LEU A 156 18.69 -5.12 -10.26
C LEU A 156 18.14 -6.34 -9.50
N LEU A 157 17.16 -6.09 -8.63
CA LEU A 157 16.35 -7.10 -7.96
C LEU A 157 14.88 -6.85 -8.31
N ILE A 158 14.17 -7.88 -8.76
CA ILE A 158 12.75 -7.79 -9.04
C ILE A 158 11.95 -8.17 -7.79
N THR A 159 11.06 -7.28 -7.35
CA THR A 159 10.17 -7.49 -6.22
C THR A 159 8.70 -7.44 -6.64
N ALA A 160 7.81 -7.99 -5.84
CA ALA A 160 6.36 -7.86 -5.90
C ALA A 160 5.92 -6.47 -5.42
N GLY A 161 6.45 -5.42 -6.05
CA GLY A 161 6.17 -4.03 -5.71
C GLY A 161 7.07 -3.44 -4.63
N ILE A 162 6.84 -2.15 -4.34
CA ILE A 162 7.69 -1.35 -3.46
C ILE A 162 7.62 -1.81 -2.00
N SER A 163 6.48 -2.31 -1.54
CA SER A 163 6.32 -2.74 -0.14
C SER A 163 7.25 -3.92 0.18
N GLN A 164 7.37 -4.92 -0.70
CA GLN A 164 8.33 -6.00 -0.52
C GLN A 164 9.77 -5.49 -0.57
N ALA A 165 10.08 -4.54 -1.46
CA ALA A 165 11.42 -3.98 -1.54
C ALA A 165 11.81 -3.26 -0.25
N LEU A 166 10.92 -2.43 0.30
CA LEU A 166 11.14 -1.72 1.57
C LEU A 166 11.29 -2.70 2.74
N ASP A 167 10.42 -3.71 2.82
CA ASP A 167 10.49 -4.75 3.84
C ASP A 167 11.83 -5.51 3.82
N GLN A 168 12.32 -5.88 2.64
CA GLN A 168 13.62 -6.51 2.47
C GLN A 168 14.77 -5.59 2.87
N ILE A 169 14.72 -4.31 2.50
CA ILE A 169 15.74 -3.32 2.90
C ILE A 169 15.78 -3.20 4.42
N CYS A 170 14.63 -3.05 5.07
CA CYS A 170 14.56 -2.97 6.53
C CYS A 170 15.10 -4.24 7.18
N SER A 171 14.67 -5.42 6.72
CA SER A 171 15.10 -6.72 7.23
C SER A 171 16.62 -6.91 7.18
N LEU A 172 17.27 -6.43 6.10
CA LEU A 172 18.69 -6.64 5.86
C LEU A 172 19.59 -5.56 6.46
N HIS A 173 19.09 -4.33 6.59
CA HIS A 173 19.91 -3.16 6.89
C HIS A 173 19.56 -2.44 8.18
N THR A 174 18.53 -2.88 8.91
CA THR A 174 18.09 -2.19 10.13
C THR A 174 17.89 -3.16 11.29
N LYS A 175 17.80 -2.60 12.49
CA LYS A 175 17.45 -3.29 13.73
C LYS A 175 16.35 -2.51 14.46
N PRO A 176 15.53 -3.19 15.28
CA PRO A 176 14.61 -2.52 16.18
C PRO A 176 15.27 -1.40 16.97
N GLY A 177 14.66 -0.21 16.95
CA GLY A 177 15.17 1.00 17.61
C GLY A 177 16.07 1.88 16.75
N ASP A 178 16.51 1.42 15.57
CA ASP A 178 17.18 2.26 14.58
C ASP A 178 16.25 3.38 14.09
N THR A 179 16.82 4.47 13.59
CA THR A 179 16.07 5.64 13.13
C THR A 179 15.96 5.67 11.61
N VAL A 180 14.76 5.90 11.10
CA VAL A 180 14.49 6.16 9.69
C VAL A 180 13.95 7.59 9.55
N ILE A 181 14.56 8.35 8.63
CA ILE A 181 14.15 9.72 8.32
C ILE A 181 13.22 9.67 7.11
N VAL A 182 12.08 10.34 7.20
CA VAL A 182 11.05 10.39 6.14
C VAL A 182 10.61 11.82 5.88
N GLU A 183 10.11 12.09 4.67
CA GLU A 183 9.44 13.36 4.35
C GLU A 183 8.16 13.55 5.18
N GLU A 184 7.80 14.79 5.52
CA GLU A 184 6.54 15.15 6.16
C GLU A 184 5.75 16.12 5.24
N PRO A 185 4.68 15.67 4.55
CA PRO A 185 4.03 14.35 4.61
C PRO A 185 4.79 13.23 3.88
N SER A 186 4.54 11.98 4.28
CA SER A 186 5.21 10.79 3.73
C SER A 186 4.28 9.81 3.00
N TYR A 187 4.88 8.84 2.31
CA TYR A 187 4.19 7.69 1.74
C TYR A 187 3.68 6.76 2.84
N PHE A 188 2.37 6.78 3.08
CA PHE A 188 1.74 6.14 4.25
C PHE A 188 2.02 4.63 4.37
N LEU A 189 2.13 3.89 3.26
CA LEU A 189 2.44 2.45 3.32
C LEU A 189 3.87 2.18 3.81
N ALA A 190 4.84 3.06 3.52
CA ALA A 190 6.20 2.93 4.05
C ALA A 190 6.23 3.13 5.57
N LEU A 191 5.46 4.07 6.10
CA LEU A 191 5.37 4.31 7.55
C LEU A 191 4.99 3.05 8.30
N ARG A 192 4.00 2.30 7.79
CA ARG A 192 3.57 1.05 8.39
C ARG A 192 4.69 -0.01 8.39
N ILE A 193 5.36 -0.19 7.25
CA ILE A 193 6.47 -1.13 7.12
C ILE A 193 7.56 -0.78 8.15
N PHE A 194 7.93 0.49 8.28
CA PHE A 194 8.94 0.92 9.25
C PHE A 194 8.51 0.66 10.70
N THR A 195 7.24 0.87 11.03
CA THR A 195 6.70 0.53 12.36
C THR A 195 6.73 -0.97 12.63
N ASP A 196 6.39 -1.82 11.66
CA ASP A 196 6.44 -3.27 11.81
C ASP A 196 7.88 -3.78 12.05
N HIS A 197 8.88 -3.09 11.48
CA HIS A 197 10.31 -3.29 11.75
C HIS A 197 10.82 -2.62 13.04
N LYS A 198 9.92 -2.01 13.83
CA LYS A 198 10.21 -1.32 15.10
C LYS A 198 11.23 -0.18 14.96
N LEU A 199 11.18 0.52 13.83
CA LEU A 199 12.04 1.67 13.58
C LEU A 199 11.45 2.94 14.21
N LYS A 200 12.33 3.83 14.65
CA LYS A 200 11.97 5.19 15.08
C LYS A 200 11.83 6.07 13.85
N ILE A 201 10.61 6.43 13.52
CA ILE A 201 10.31 7.27 12.37
C ILE A 201 10.45 8.74 12.76
N VAL A 202 11.30 9.48 12.05
CA VAL A 202 11.50 10.92 12.23
C VAL A 202 11.11 11.63 10.95
N GLY A 203 10.09 12.50 11.02
CA GLY A 203 9.65 13.32 9.92
C GLY A 203 10.55 14.55 9.72
N THR A 204 10.82 14.87 8.46
CA THR A 204 11.54 16.08 8.02
C THR A 204 10.62 16.90 7.12
N PRO A 205 10.45 18.20 7.38
CA PRO A 205 9.60 19.05 6.55
C PRO A 205 10.12 19.16 5.12
N ILE A 206 9.20 19.34 4.19
CA ILE A 206 9.49 19.59 2.77
C ILE A 206 9.07 21.00 2.35
N ASP A 207 9.78 21.58 1.39
CA ASP A 207 9.38 22.77 0.64
C ASP A 207 9.13 22.44 -0.85
N GLU A 208 8.94 23.45 -1.70
CA GLU A 208 8.74 23.26 -3.14
C GLU A 208 9.92 22.58 -3.87
N ASN A 209 11.09 22.51 -3.25
CA ASN A 209 12.30 21.88 -3.78
C ASN A 209 12.58 20.50 -3.14
N GLY A 210 11.80 20.08 -2.16
CA GLY A 210 11.91 18.78 -1.48
C GLY A 210 12.33 18.89 -0.02
N LEU A 211 13.12 17.93 0.46
CA LEU A 211 13.55 17.85 1.86
C LEU A 211 14.35 19.07 2.31
N ILE A 212 13.95 19.64 3.45
CA ILE A 212 14.72 20.67 4.16
C ILE A 212 15.72 19.95 5.08
N MET A 213 17.00 19.90 4.68
CA MET A 213 18.07 19.26 5.48
C MET A 213 18.74 20.21 6.47
#